data_AF-A0A942DB59-F1
#
_entry.id   AF-A0A942DB59-F1
#
_cell.length_a   1.000
_cell.length_b   1.000
_cell.length_c   1.000
_cell.angle_alpha   90.00
_cell.angle_beta   90.00
_cell.angle_gamma   90.00
#
_symmetry.space_group_name_H-M   'P 1'
#
loop_
_entity.id
_entity.type
_entity.pdbx_description
1 polymer ?
#
loop_
_entity_poly.entity_id
_entity_poly.type
_entity_poly.pdbx_seq_one_letter_code
_entity_poly.pdbx_strand_id
1 'polypeptide(L)'
;MASTRKAIGDLLVDNGQITPEELEQAEAERAKTGEPIGSVLSKLGFITEGSLKNALELQYGVNYVNLAKREPEYELIALIPEAIIRAQMVVPVSREGDRVTVAMVDPSDSAAVDEVKKKLDSRQLKTVVCLEEEFFRFVDKAFAVEEQSDNGSALKETSNGSADASHSAGKSDVADDDIAASERIPDEDSAVSETKPAESKPLYDEPEIYSTQEMRARPGTLVDPKELENKQKELSPDSFNEVDLARRAQEEAIVLLANQILGSAIKRHCSNIHISMGARESIVHYRLSGRLIVDRKLPNTVVTALVARYKMMARLNLAERKEPQDGHIKVKSASKEIVCLISVIPTDHGESIVIWIV
;
A
#
# COMPACT_ATOMS: atom_id res chain seq x y z
N MET A 1 28.06 -18.30 -30.82
CA MET A 1 27.82 -17.58 -32.08
C MET A 1 26.66 -16.64 -31.84
N ALA A 2 26.91 -15.34 -31.80
CA ALA A 2 25.89 -14.33 -31.59
C ALA A 2 24.93 -14.38 -32.79
N SER A 3 23.72 -14.89 -32.58
CA SER A 3 22.66 -14.75 -33.57
C SER A 3 22.39 -13.26 -33.69
N THR A 4 22.89 -12.63 -34.75
CA THR A 4 22.58 -11.24 -35.10
C THR A 4 21.09 -11.19 -35.43
N ARG A 5 20.26 -11.11 -34.37
CA ARG A 5 18.82 -10.90 -34.51
C ARG A 5 18.66 -9.61 -35.28
N LYS A 6 17.96 -9.66 -36.40
CA LYS A 6 17.65 -8.47 -37.20
C LYS A 6 17.03 -7.42 -36.28
N ALA A 7 17.41 -6.16 -36.47
CA ALA A 7 16.84 -5.07 -35.70
C ALA A 7 15.33 -4.99 -35.98
N ILE A 8 14.56 -4.51 -35.02
CA ILE A 8 13.10 -4.45 -35.16
C ILE A 8 12.67 -3.59 -36.36
N GLY A 9 13.44 -2.55 -36.68
CA GLY A 9 13.23 -1.72 -37.87
C GLY A 9 13.34 -2.52 -39.17
N ASP A 10 14.42 -3.29 -39.32
CA ASP A 10 14.63 -4.16 -40.49
C ASP A 10 13.52 -5.22 -40.60
N LEU A 11 13.09 -5.79 -39.47
CA LEU A 11 12.00 -6.75 -39.44
C LEU A 11 10.66 -6.13 -39.87
N LEU A 12 10.42 -4.86 -39.55
CA LEU A 12 9.21 -4.16 -39.97
C LEU A 12 9.25 -3.80 -41.46
N VAL A 13 10.42 -3.44 -41.99
CA VAL A 13 10.63 -3.22 -43.43
C VAL A 13 10.46 -4.52 -44.23
N ASP A 14 11.11 -5.59 -43.79
CA ASP A 14 11.05 -6.91 -44.44
C ASP A 14 9.61 -7.46 -44.52
N ASN A 15 8.80 -7.19 -43.48
CA ASN A 15 7.40 -7.59 -43.42
C ASN A 15 6.43 -6.61 -44.12
N GLY A 16 6.96 -5.59 -44.81
CA GLY A 16 6.19 -4.59 -45.54
C GLY A 16 5.28 -3.73 -44.64
N GLN A 17 5.59 -3.62 -43.35
CA GLN A 17 4.83 -2.81 -42.40
C GLN A 17 5.23 -1.34 -42.43
N ILE A 18 6.50 -1.06 -42.76
CA ILE A 18 7.05 0.29 -42.93
C ILE A 18 7.94 0.34 -44.16
N THR A 19 8.11 1.53 -44.73
CA THR A 19 9.07 1.81 -45.79
C THR A 19 10.45 2.11 -45.20
N PRO A 20 11.53 1.94 -45.99
CA PRO A 20 12.88 2.34 -45.57
C PRO A 20 12.98 3.83 -45.20
N GLU A 21 12.20 4.67 -45.89
CA GLU A 21 12.15 6.12 -45.66
C GLU A 21 11.49 6.46 -44.30
N GLU A 22 10.40 5.77 -43.94
CA GLU A 22 9.75 5.91 -42.63
C GLU A 22 10.65 5.41 -41.49
N LEU A 23 11.43 4.35 -41.74
CA LEU A 23 12.43 3.87 -40.78
C LEU A 23 13.52 4.93 -40.55
N GLU A 24 14.08 5.52 -41.61
CA GLU A 24 15.09 6.58 -41.51
C GLU A 24 14.56 7.79 -40.73
N GLN A 25 13.32 8.20 -41.00
CA GLN A 25 12.67 9.29 -40.26
C GLN A 25 12.50 8.95 -38.77
N ALA A 26 12.09 7.73 -38.44
CA ALA A 26 11.97 7.30 -37.05
C ALA A 26 13.33 7.18 -36.35
N GLU A 27 14.38 6.76 -37.06
CA GLU A 27 15.74 6.74 -36.50
C GLU A 27 16.29 8.14 -36.24
N ALA A 28 16.01 9.09 -37.13
CA ALA A 28 16.37 10.49 -36.94
C ALA A 28 15.66 11.11 -35.74
N GLU A 29 14.41 10.72 -35.49
CA GLU A 29 13.66 11.19 -34.32
C GLU A 29 14.13 10.51 -33.03
N ARG A 30 14.39 9.19 -33.06
CA ARG A 30 15.03 8.45 -31.95
C ARG A 30 16.37 9.07 -31.56
N ALA A 31 17.19 9.50 -32.51
CA ALA A 31 18.47 10.13 -32.22
C ALA A 31 18.33 11.45 -31.45
N LYS A 32 17.17 12.12 -31.53
CA LYS A 32 16.86 13.34 -30.77
C LYS A 32 16.21 13.05 -29.43
N THR A 33 15.30 12.08 -29.36
CA THR A 33 14.49 11.80 -28.17
C THR A 33 15.12 10.78 -27.23
N GLY A 34 15.96 9.87 -27.75
CA GLY A 34 16.54 8.76 -27.01
C GLY A 34 15.58 7.60 -26.74
N GLU A 35 14.36 7.64 -27.28
CA GLU A 35 13.32 6.62 -27.04
C GLU A 35 13.53 5.36 -27.92
N PRO A 36 12.98 4.19 -27.55
CA PRO A 36 13.04 3.00 -28.37
C PRO A 36 12.40 3.22 -29.74
N ILE A 37 13.04 2.70 -30.79
CA ILE A 37 12.59 2.86 -32.17
C ILE A 37 11.13 2.42 -32.38
N GLY A 38 10.68 1.37 -31.68
CA GLY A 38 9.29 0.90 -31.75
C GLY A 38 8.28 1.92 -31.20
N SER A 39 8.62 2.61 -30.11
CA SER A 39 7.79 3.67 -29.53
C SER A 39 7.72 4.88 -30.45
N VAL A 40 8.85 5.27 -31.03
CA VAL A 40 8.93 6.38 -32.00
C VAL A 40 8.11 6.08 -33.26
N LEU A 41 8.24 4.87 -33.81
CA LEU A 41 7.44 4.43 -34.95
C LEU A 41 5.94 4.45 -34.65
N SER A 42 5.54 4.06 -33.43
CA SER A 42 4.14 4.13 -33.00
C SER A 42 3.65 5.56 -32.82
N LYS A 43 4.48 6.48 -32.29
CA LYS A 43 4.16 7.91 -32.10
C LYS A 43 4.01 8.65 -33.43
N LEU A 44 4.85 8.34 -34.41
CA LEU A 44 4.78 8.90 -35.76
C LEU A 44 3.62 8.32 -36.58
N GLY A 45 2.95 7.28 -36.07
CA GLY A 45 1.79 6.66 -36.71
C GLY A 45 2.15 5.72 -37.87
N PHE A 46 3.43 5.37 -38.02
CA PHE A 46 3.91 4.48 -39.08
C PHE A 46 3.57 3.01 -38.81
N ILE A 47 3.38 2.63 -37.54
CA ILE A 47 3.01 1.26 -37.16
C ILE A 47 1.81 1.23 -36.22
N THR A 48 1.06 0.14 -36.30
CA THR A 48 -0.01 -0.17 -35.33
C THR A 48 0.54 -0.98 -34.16
N GLU A 49 -0.14 -0.91 -33.00
CA GLU A 49 0.20 -1.72 -31.81
C GLU A 49 0.27 -3.23 -32.14
N GLY A 50 -0.61 -3.71 -33.03
CA GLY A 50 -0.61 -5.10 -33.48
C GLY A 50 0.63 -5.48 -34.30
N SER A 51 1.07 -4.59 -35.19
CA SER A 51 2.30 -4.79 -35.99
C SER A 51 3.55 -4.79 -35.10
N LEU A 52 3.59 -3.86 -34.14
CA LEU A 52 4.69 -3.75 -33.17
C LEU A 52 4.77 -4.99 -32.27
N LYS A 53 3.63 -5.44 -31.76
CA LYS A 53 3.50 -6.70 -31.01
C LYS A 53 4.12 -7.86 -31.78
N ASN A 54 3.68 -8.10 -33.01
CA ASN A 54 4.13 -9.24 -33.81
C ASN A 54 5.64 -9.15 -34.11
N ALA A 55 6.15 -7.95 -34.34
CA ALA A 55 7.58 -7.73 -34.57
C ALA A 55 8.43 -8.04 -33.32
N LEU A 56 7.99 -7.63 -32.12
CA LEU A 56 8.65 -7.94 -30.86
C LEU A 56 8.63 -9.45 -30.57
N GLU A 57 7.50 -10.12 -30.79
CA GLU A 57 7.40 -11.57 -30.61
C GLU A 57 8.35 -12.32 -31.55
N LEU A 58 8.44 -11.89 -32.81
CA LEU A 58 9.33 -12.48 -33.80
C LEU A 58 10.81 -12.21 -33.49
N GLN A 59 11.14 -11.02 -33.00
CA GLN A 59 12.51 -10.62 -32.68
C GLN A 59 13.06 -11.43 -31.50
N TYR A 60 12.30 -11.53 -30.40
CA TYR A 60 12.79 -12.16 -29.17
C TYR A 60 12.42 -13.64 -29.05
N GLY A 61 11.44 -14.11 -29.81
CA GLY A 61 10.92 -15.48 -29.71
C GLY A 61 10.12 -15.74 -28.43
N VAL A 62 9.62 -14.69 -27.78
CA VAL A 62 8.78 -14.75 -26.57
C VAL A 62 7.46 -14.03 -26.78
N ASN A 63 6.43 -14.39 -26.03
CA ASN A 63 5.12 -13.78 -26.15
C ASN A 63 5.13 -12.33 -25.67
N TYR A 64 4.34 -11.49 -26.34
CA TYR A 64 4.09 -10.12 -25.91
C TYR A 64 2.98 -10.07 -24.86
N VAL A 65 3.18 -9.25 -23.84
CA VAL A 65 2.15 -8.90 -22.86
C VAL A 65 1.87 -7.40 -22.93
N ASN A 66 0.59 -7.05 -23.05
CA ASN A 66 0.16 -5.67 -22.90
C ASN A 66 -0.05 -5.38 -21.40
N LEU A 67 0.80 -4.55 -20.82
CA LEU A 67 0.73 -4.17 -19.41
C LEU A 67 -0.35 -3.10 -19.15
N ALA A 68 -0.71 -2.31 -20.16
CA ALA A 68 -1.76 -1.28 -20.02
C ALA A 68 -3.15 -1.88 -19.74
N LYS A 69 -3.41 -3.11 -20.19
CA LYS A 69 -4.65 -3.85 -19.95
C LYS A 69 -4.63 -4.67 -18.65
N ARG A 70 -3.51 -4.72 -17.94
CA ARG A 70 -3.35 -5.49 -16.70
C ARG A 70 -3.34 -4.57 -15.49
N GLU A 71 -3.74 -5.13 -14.35
CA GLU A 71 -3.62 -4.47 -13.06
C GLU A 71 -2.38 -4.99 -12.31
N PRO A 72 -1.64 -4.11 -11.61
CA PRO A 72 -0.49 -4.53 -10.83
C PRO A 72 -0.90 -5.38 -9.64
N GLU A 73 -0.46 -6.63 -9.62
CA GLU A 73 -0.57 -7.52 -8.46
C GLU A 73 0.55 -7.17 -7.47
N TYR A 74 0.22 -6.38 -6.45
CA TYR A 74 1.19 -5.85 -5.48
C TYR A 74 1.99 -6.95 -4.76
N GLU A 75 1.37 -8.10 -4.46
CA GLU A 75 2.05 -9.24 -3.83
C GLU A 75 3.17 -9.80 -4.70
N LEU A 76 2.97 -9.78 -6.02
CA LEU A 76 3.91 -10.28 -6.99
C LEU A 76 5.05 -9.28 -7.25
N ILE A 77 4.71 -8.00 -7.34
CA ILE A 77 5.66 -6.90 -7.50
C ILE A 77 6.59 -6.81 -6.29
N ALA A 78 6.08 -7.01 -5.08
CA ALA A 78 6.87 -7.01 -3.85
C ALA A 78 7.93 -8.13 -3.78
N LEU A 79 7.88 -9.14 -4.66
CA LEU A 79 8.92 -10.17 -4.72
C LEU A 79 10.27 -9.63 -5.21
N ILE A 80 10.27 -8.52 -5.97
CA ILE A 80 11.48 -7.93 -6.52
C ILE A 80 11.58 -6.48 -6.01
N PRO A 81 12.72 -6.06 -5.42
CA PRO A 81 12.93 -4.67 -5.03
C PRO A 81 12.75 -3.70 -6.20
N GLU A 82 12.14 -2.53 -5.96
CA GLU A 82 11.89 -1.52 -6.99
C GLU A 82 13.17 -1.12 -7.75
N ALA A 83 14.29 -0.98 -7.03
CA ALA A 83 15.57 -0.65 -7.64
C ALA A 83 15.97 -1.64 -8.75
N ILE A 84 15.68 -2.94 -8.56
CA ILE A 84 15.95 -3.97 -9.57
C ILE A 84 14.91 -3.92 -10.68
N ILE A 85 13.63 -3.72 -10.34
CA ILE A 85 12.55 -3.56 -11.33
C ILE A 85 12.91 -2.45 -12.31
N ARG A 86 13.27 -1.26 -11.83
CA ARG A 86 13.61 -0.10 -12.66
C ARG A 86 14.94 -0.27 -13.39
N ALA A 87 15.99 -0.75 -12.72
CA ALA A 87 17.31 -0.88 -13.32
C ALA A 87 17.37 -1.95 -14.43
N GLN A 88 16.70 -3.09 -14.20
CA GLN A 88 16.67 -4.22 -15.14
C GLN A 88 15.42 -4.22 -16.03
N MET A 89 14.59 -3.18 -15.93
CA MET A 89 13.32 -2.99 -16.67
C MET A 89 12.46 -4.27 -16.74
N VAL A 90 12.22 -4.85 -15.56
CA VAL A 90 11.57 -6.15 -15.39
C VAL A 90 10.48 -6.07 -14.33
N VAL A 91 9.29 -6.55 -14.65
CA VAL A 91 8.17 -6.56 -13.72
C VAL A 91 7.50 -7.93 -13.70
N PRO A 92 7.25 -8.53 -12.52
CA PRO A 92 6.57 -9.81 -12.45
C PRO A 92 5.06 -9.61 -12.67
N VAL A 93 4.46 -10.41 -13.55
CA VAL A 93 3.08 -10.21 -14.07
C VAL A 93 2.10 -11.34 -13.77
N SER A 94 2.59 -12.55 -13.51
CA SER A 94 1.78 -13.62 -12.92
C SER A 94 2.65 -14.66 -12.22
N ARG A 95 2.05 -15.40 -11.28
CA ARG A 95 2.67 -16.57 -10.65
C ARG A 95 1.72 -17.75 -10.68
N GLU A 96 2.20 -18.87 -11.23
CA GLU A 96 1.50 -20.15 -11.29
C GLU A 96 2.36 -21.19 -10.54
N GLY A 97 2.11 -21.36 -9.24
CA GLY A 97 2.88 -22.27 -8.38
C GLY A 97 4.35 -21.87 -8.25
N ASP A 98 5.25 -22.69 -8.81
CA ASP A 98 6.71 -22.45 -8.88
C ASP A 98 7.14 -21.70 -10.15
N ARG A 99 6.19 -21.40 -11.05
CA ARG A 99 6.48 -20.69 -12.29
C ARG A 99 6.10 -19.22 -12.17
N VAL A 100 7.08 -18.33 -12.33
CA VAL A 100 6.86 -16.88 -12.32
C VAL A 100 6.99 -16.36 -13.74
N THR A 101 5.98 -15.62 -14.21
CA THR A 101 6.04 -14.91 -15.49
C THR A 101 6.50 -13.48 -15.23
N VAL A 102 7.57 -13.08 -15.89
CA VAL A 102 8.14 -11.73 -15.81
C VAL A 102 8.07 -11.05 -17.18
N ALA A 103 7.56 -9.82 -17.19
CA ALA A 103 7.58 -8.95 -18.35
C ALA A 103 8.85 -8.12 -18.34
N MET A 104 9.54 -8.10 -19.48
CA MET A 104 10.82 -7.41 -19.66
C MET A 104 10.75 -6.55 -20.92
N VAL A 105 11.39 -5.38 -20.87
CA VAL A 105 11.56 -4.54 -22.07
C VAL A 105 12.53 -5.20 -23.04
N ASP A 106 13.64 -5.74 -22.53
CA ASP A 106 14.60 -6.52 -23.32
C ASP A 106 14.78 -7.93 -22.75
N PRO A 107 14.05 -8.93 -23.27
CA PRO A 107 14.23 -10.34 -22.87
C PRO A 107 15.55 -10.96 -23.32
N SER A 108 16.36 -10.28 -24.15
CA SER A 108 17.66 -10.77 -24.60
C SER A 108 18.80 -10.49 -23.63
N ASP A 109 18.58 -9.61 -22.64
CA ASP A 109 19.53 -9.35 -21.57
C ASP A 109 19.59 -10.53 -20.60
N SER A 110 20.58 -11.40 -20.80
CA SER A 110 20.82 -12.53 -19.91
C SER A 110 21.21 -12.12 -18.48
N ALA A 111 21.85 -10.95 -18.30
CA ALA A 111 22.25 -10.48 -16.99
C ALA A 111 21.03 -10.07 -16.15
N ALA A 112 20.09 -9.34 -16.77
CA ALA A 112 18.80 -8.99 -16.17
C ALA A 112 18.01 -10.25 -15.76
N VAL A 113 17.93 -11.24 -16.67
CA VAL A 113 17.24 -12.52 -16.40
C VAL A 113 17.87 -13.26 -15.23
N ASP A 114 19.21 -13.34 -15.18
CA ASP A 114 19.93 -14.04 -14.12
C ASP A 114 19.80 -13.34 -12.76
N GLU A 115 19.81 -12.02 -12.73
CA GLU A 115 19.62 -11.23 -11.50
C GLU A 115 18.21 -11.43 -10.91
N VAL A 116 17.18 -11.36 -11.76
CA VAL A 116 15.79 -11.61 -11.37
C VAL A 116 15.61 -13.04 -10.88
N LYS A 117 16.21 -14.01 -11.57
CA LYS A 117 16.15 -15.42 -11.19
C LYS A 117 16.79 -15.69 -9.83
N LYS A 118 17.90 -15.02 -9.50
CA LYS A 118 18.54 -15.11 -8.17
C LYS A 118 17.66 -14.57 -7.05
N LYS A 119 16.82 -13.56 -7.32
CA LYS A 119 15.96 -12.93 -6.30
C LYS A 119 14.65 -13.65 -6.08
N LEU A 120 14.09 -14.27 -7.12
CA LEU A 120 12.77 -14.90 -7.04
C LEU A 120 12.77 -16.30 -6.40
N ASP A 121 13.93 -16.88 -6.06
CA ASP A 121 14.13 -18.26 -5.55
C ASP A 121 13.39 -19.37 -6.35
N SER A 122 12.82 -19.01 -7.50
CA SER A 122 11.92 -19.83 -8.31
C SER A 122 12.72 -20.57 -9.38
N ARG A 123 12.41 -21.85 -9.56
CA ARG A 123 13.16 -22.70 -10.50
C ARG A 123 12.71 -22.53 -11.95
N GLN A 124 11.56 -21.90 -12.20
CA GLN A 124 10.98 -21.75 -13.53
C GLN A 124 10.55 -20.31 -13.81
N LEU A 125 11.45 -19.55 -14.46
CA LEU A 125 11.16 -18.20 -14.93
C LEU A 125 10.63 -18.27 -16.37
N LYS A 126 9.46 -17.68 -16.62
CA LYS A 126 8.94 -17.44 -17.97
C LYS A 126 9.11 -15.97 -18.30
N THR A 127 9.87 -15.64 -19.33
CA THR A 127 9.99 -14.27 -19.81
C THR A 127 8.92 -13.97 -20.87
N VAL A 128 8.35 -12.78 -20.80
CA VAL A 128 7.48 -12.19 -21.82
C VAL A 128 7.97 -10.78 -22.14
N VAL A 129 7.74 -10.31 -23.36
CA VAL A 129 8.18 -8.97 -23.79
C VAL A 129 7.05 -7.96 -23.59
N CYS A 130 7.39 -6.74 -23.18
CA CYS A 130 6.48 -5.60 -23.12
C CYS A 130 7.12 -4.34 -23.71
N LEU A 131 6.31 -3.34 -24.04
CA LEU A 131 6.82 -2.03 -24.45
C LEU A 131 7.39 -1.28 -23.25
N GLU A 132 8.42 -0.47 -23.51
CA GLU A 132 9.06 0.36 -22.50
C GLU A 132 8.08 1.40 -21.90
N GLU A 133 7.27 2.05 -22.75
CA GLU A 133 6.26 3.00 -22.28
C GLU A 133 5.20 2.34 -21.40
N GLU A 134 4.79 1.13 -21.76
CA GLU A 134 3.86 0.34 -20.97
C GLU A 134 4.48 -0.08 -19.63
N PHE A 135 5.76 -0.43 -19.64
CA PHE A 135 6.52 -0.77 -18.44
C PHE A 135 6.59 0.41 -17.47
N PHE A 136 7.06 1.59 -17.91
CA PHE A 136 7.14 2.76 -17.03
C PHE A 136 5.77 3.16 -16.49
N ARG A 137 4.74 3.19 -17.34
CA ARG A 137 3.37 3.49 -16.87
C ARG A 137 2.85 2.46 -15.86
N PHE A 138 3.19 1.19 -16.03
CA PHE A 138 2.78 0.13 -15.12
C PHE A 138 3.53 0.21 -13.79
N VAL A 139 4.84 0.43 -13.82
CA VAL A 139 5.69 0.63 -12.63
C VAL A 139 5.26 1.89 -11.89
N ASP A 140 5.10 3.01 -12.58
CA ASP A 140 4.64 4.25 -11.95
C ASP A 140 3.24 4.05 -11.38
N LYS A 141 2.31 3.34 -12.04
CA LYS A 141 1.01 2.99 -11.42
C LYS A 141 1.16 2.10 -10.19
N ALA A 142 2.13 1.19 -10.18
CA ALA A 142 2.38 0.28 -9.06
C ALA A 142 3.04 0.99 -7.86
N PHE A 143 3.93 1.96 -8.13
CA PHE A 143 4.78 2.66 -7.16
C PHE A 143 4.40 4.14 -6.94
N ALA A 144 3.38 4.68 -7.60
CA ALA A 144 2.86 6.07 -7.47
C ALA A 144 2.36 6.43 -6.05
N VAL A 145 2.54 5.54 -5.08
CA VAL A 145 2.23 5.75 -3.68
C VAL A 145 3.48 6.23 -2.90
N GLU A 146 4.69 6.16 -3.46
CA GLU A 146 5.96 6.39 -2.72
C GLU A 146 6.68 7.73 -3.02
N GLU A 147 6.39 8.42 -4.14
CA GLU A 147 7.20 9.58 -4.60
C GLU A 147 7.01 10.92 -3.84
N GLN A 148 6.42 10.94 -2.64
CA GLN A 148 6.42 12.15 -1.80
C GLN A 148 7.26 12.05 -0.52
N SER A 149 8.04 10.98 -0.32
CA SER A 149 8.72 10.78 0.95
C SER A 149 10.26 10.76 0.94
N ASP A 150 10.94 10.94 -0.20
CA ASP A 150 12.40 10.92 -0.21
C ASP A 150 13.03 12.12 -0.93
N ASN A 151 13.08 13.24 -0.22
CA ASN A 151 14.12 14.24 -0.42
C ASN A 151 14.59 14.73 0.95
N GLY A 152 15.50 13.97 1.56
CA GLY A 152 16.16 14.41 2.77
C GLY A 152 16.94 13.34 3.52
N SER A 153 18.02 12.80 2.92
CA SER A 153 19.30 12.70 3.65
C SER A 153 20.38 12.00 2.81
N ALA A 154 21.36 12.79 2.38
CA ALA A 154 22.69 12.27 2.11
C ALA A 154 23.70 13.10 2.91
N LEU A 155 24.66 12.39 3.50
CA LEU A 155 25.87 12.83 4.23
C LEU A 155 25.63 13.19 5.72
N LYS A 156 26.38 12.65 6.69
CA LYS A 156 27.48 11.69 6.66
C LYS A 156 27.70 11.11 8.06
N GLU A 157 28.22 9.90 8.05
CA GLU A 157 28.81 9.10 9.11
C GLU A 157 29.65 9.90 10.12
N THR A 158 29.59 9.52 11.40
CA THR A 158 30.82 9.26 12.17
C THR A 158 30.67 8.01 13.04
N SER A 159 31.81 7.35 13.13
CA SER A 159 32.16 6.06 13.69
C SER A 159 32.19 5.96 15.21
N ASN A 160 32.20 4.69 15.64
CA ASN A 160 32.78 4.07 16.84
C ASN A 160 31.73 3.52 17.81
N GLY A 161 31.78 2.27 18.26
CA GLY A 161 32.81 1.23 18.14
C GLY A 161 32.98 0.55 19.49
N SER A 162 32.96 -0.79 19.49
CA SER A 162 33.42 -1.69 20.59
C SER A 162 32.58 -1.65 21.89
N ALA A 163 32.44 -2.66 22.73
CA ALA A 163 32.67 -4.10 22.77
C ALA A 163 32.14 -4.59 24.14
N ASP A 164 32.15 -5.92 24.30
CA ASP A 164 32.32 -6.68 25.56
C ASP A 164 31.11 -7.09 26.42
N ALA A 165 30.85 -8.41 26.32
CA ALA A 165 31.13 -9.43 27.34
C ALA A 165 30.41 -9.40 28.70
N SER A 166 29.49 -10.37 28.83
CA SER A 166 29.41 -11.42 29.86
C SER A 166 29.74 -11.12 31.33
N HIS A 167 28.80 -11.45 32.22
CA HIS A 167 28.91 -12.23 33.48
C HIS A 167 27.70 -11.84 34.36
N SER A 168 27.13 -12.67 35.23
CA SER A 168 27.32 -14.06 35.64
C SER A 168 26.11 -14.43 36.51
N ALA A 169 25.85 -15.73 36.60
CA ALA A 169 24.88 -16.32 37.52
C ALA A 169 25.17 -16.03 39.01
N GLY A 170 24.13 -16.14 39.83
CA GLY A 170 24.21 -16.24 41.29
C GLY A 170 22.89 -16.71 41.89
N LYS A 171 22.80 -18.00 42.23
CA LYS A 171 21.76 -18.64 43.04
C LYS A 171 22.07 -18.51 44.54
N SER A 172 21.03 -18.43 45.36
CA SER A 172 20.86 -19.12 46.67
C SER A 172 19.45 -18.76 47.18
N ASP A 173 18.50 -19.69 47.33
CA ASP A 173 18.28 -20.61 48.48
C ASP A 173 17.79 -19.85 49.73
N VAL A 174 16.82 -20.25 50.57
CA VAL A 174 15.79 -21.30 50.73
C VAL A 174 14.93 -20.79 51.92
N ALA A 175 13.62 -21.06 51.96
CA ALA A 175 12.90 -21.51 53.18
C ALA A 175 11.39 -21.64 52.93
N ASP A 176 10.92 -22.85 53.22
CA ASP A 176 9.54 -23.32 53.27
C ASP A 176 8.69 -22.60 54.33
N ASP A 177 7.37 -22.57 54.13
CA ASP A 177 6.45 -23.20 55.08
C ASP A 177 5.07 -23.44 54.43
N ASP A 178 4.56 -24.64 54.69
CA ASP A 178 3.26 -25.20 54.31
C ASP A 178 2.05 -24.42 54.88
N ILE A 179 0.90 -24.53 54.22
CA ILE A 179 -0.33 -25.18 54.76
C ILE A 179 -1.50 -25.01 53.78
N ALA A 180 -2.15 -26.15 53.53
CA ALA A 180 -3.29 -26.38 52.67
C ALA A 180 -4.60 -25.70 53.11
N ALA A 181 -5.51 -25.47 52.15
CA ALA A 181 -6.88 -25.99 52.17
C ALA A 181 -7.63 -25.62 50.88
N SER A 182 -8.19 -26.64 50.23
CA SER A 182 -9.14 -26.53 49.11
C SER A 182 -10.50 -26.03 49.59
N GLU A 183 -11.15 -25.17 48.81
CA GLU A 183 -12.61 -25.03 48.84
C GLU A 183 -13.20 -25.21 47.43
N ARG A 184 -14.37 -25.85 47.46
CA ARG A 184 -15.08 -26.51 46.37
C ARG A 184 -15.88 -25.50 45.56
N ILE A 185 -15.93 -25.70 44.26
CA ILE A 185 -16.93 -25.13 43.35
C ILE A 185 -18.20 -25.99 43.47
N PRO A 186 -19.40 -25.41 43.69
CA PRO A 186 -20.66 -26.11 43.43
C PRO A 186 -21.13 -25.82 42.00
N ASP A 187 -21.42 -26.90 41.27
CA ASP A 187 -22.26 -26.89 40.07
C ASP A 187 -23.73 -26.72 40.46
N GLU A 188 -24.48 -25.88 39.75
CA GLU A 188 -25.94 -25.96 39.62
C GLU A 188 -26.39 -25.52 38.22
N ASP A 189 -27.59 -25.92 37.87
CA ASP A 189 -27.97 -26.57 36.62
C ASP A 189 -28.95 -25.76 35.75
N SER A 190 -29.04 -26.20 34.50
CA SER A 190 -29.82 -25.64 33.40
C SER A 190 -31.32 -25.50 33.71
N ALA A 191 -31.88 -24.30 33.47
CA ALA A 191 -33.31 -24.11 33.23
C ALA A 191 -33.52 -23.31 31.93
N VAL A 192 -34.06 -23.99 30.93
CA VAL A 192 -34.53 -23.42 29.66
C VAL A 192 -35.93 -22.87 29.88
N SER A 193 -36.14 -21.56 29.70
CA SER A 193 -37.48 -20.98 29.57
C SER A 193 -37.62 -20.27 28.23
N GLU A 194 -38.48 -20.82 27.38
CA GLU A 194 -38.91 -20.25 26.11
C GLU A 194 -39.63 -18.91 26.35
N THR A 195 -39.10 -17.83 25.80
CA THR A 195 -39.82 -16.57 25.62
C THR A 195 -39.85 -16.19 24.14
N LYS A 196 -41.05 -15.80 23.68
CA LYS A 196 -41.37 -15.43 22.28
C LYS A 196 -40.40 -14.38 21.72
N PRO A 197 -40.14 -14.36 20.40
CA PRO A 197 -39.22 -13.41 19.80
C PRO A 197 -39.81 -12.01 19.90
N ALA A 198 -39.23 -11.18 20.75
CA ALA A 198 -39.42 -9.74 20.70
C ALA A 198 -38.72 -9.23 19.43
N GLU A 199 -39.43 -8.50 18.58
CA GLU A 199 -38.86 -7.78 17.44
C GLU A 199 -37.72 -6.87 17.94
N SER A 200 -36.49 -7.31 17.69
CA SER A 200 -35.29 -6.59 18.08
C SER A 200 -35.12 -5.39 17.16
N LYS A 201 -35.32 -4.18 17.70
CA LYS A 201 -34.76 -2.98 17.08
C LYS A 201 -33.23 -3.16 16.96
N PRO A 202 -32.61 -2.75 15.85
CA PRO A 202 -31.17 -2.90 15.68
C PRO A 202 -30.44 -2.20 16.85
N LEU A 203 -29.48 -2.91 17.45
CA LEU A 203 -28.70 -2.47 18.61
C LEU A 203 -27.80 -1.25 18.30
N TYR A 204 -27.68 -0.90 17.02
CA TYR A 204 -26.85 0.19 16.53
C TYR A 204 -27.70 1.13 15.68
N ASP A 205 -27.51 2.44 15.85
CA ASP A 205 -27.96 3.44 14.89
C ASP A 205 -27.42 3.07 13.50
N GLU A 206 -28.20 3.30 12.45
CA GLU A 206 -27.75 3.03 11.09
C GLU A 206 -26.44 3.81 10.81
N PRO A 207 -25.34 3.12 10.52
CA PRO A 207 -24.08 3.80 10.28
C PRO A 207 -24.12 4.59 8.97
N GLU A 208 -23.63 5.83 9.04
CA GLU A 208 -23.40 6.65 7.87
C GLU A 208 -22.37 5.98 6.94
N ILE A 209 -22.64 6.01 5.65
CA ILE A 209 -21.73 5.50 4.61
C ILE A 209 -20.72 6.61 4.32
N TYR A 210 -19.43 6.31 4.46
CA TYR A 210 -18.37 7.26 4.17
C TYR A 210 -17.78 6.99 2.77
N SER A 211 -17.97 7.93 1.85
CA SER A 211 -17.16 8.04 0.63
C SER A 211 -15.80 8.68 0.92
N THR A 212 -14.83 8.51 0.02
CA THR A 212 -13.52 9.19 0.09
C THR A 212 -13.63 10.72 0.15
N GLN A 213 -14.70 11.30 -0.41
CA GLN A 213 -14.96 12.74 -0.34
C GLN A 213 -15.55 13.14 1.03
N GLU A 214 -16.47 12.34 1.59
CA GLU A 214 -17.05 12.58 2.92
C GLU A 214 -16.05 12.34 4.04
N MET A 215 -15.10 11.42 3.84
CA MET A 215 -13.95 11.27 4.71
C MET A 215 -13.08 12.54 4.75
N ARG A 216 -13.01 13.33 3.67
CA ARG A 216 -12.30 14.63 3.69
C ARG A 216 -13.03 15.72 4.45
N ALA A 217 -14.36 15.67 4.52
CA ALA A 217 -15.18 16.82 4.89
C ALA A 217 -15.48 17.00 6.40
N ARG A 218 -14.98 16.15 7.31
CA ARG A 218 -15.33 16.25 8.74
C ARG A 218 -14.13 16.40 9.68
N PRO A 219 -13.71 17.62 10.01
CA PRO A 219 -13.12 18.00 11.29
C PRO A 219 -14.24 18.54 12.19
N GLY A 220 -14.43 17.96 13.38
CA GLY A 220 -15.62 18.17 14.20
C GLY A 220 -15.94 19.62 14.56
N THR A 221 -17.06 20.15 14.04
CA THR A 221 -18.14 20.80 14.81
C THR A 221 -19.36 20.86 13.89
N LEU A 222 -20.49 20.26 14.28
CA LEU A 222 -21.79 20.70 13.77
C LEU A 222 -22.01 22.09 14.39
N VAL A 223 -21.57 23.14 13.70
CA VAL A 223 -22.00 24.50 13.99
C VAL A 223 -23.36 24.65 13.33
N ASP A 224 -24.39 24.99 14.11
CA ASP A 224 -25.72 25.29 13.57
C ASP A 224 -25.57 26.31 12.41
N PRO A 225 -26.29 26.17 11.28
CA PRO A 225 -26.16 27.09 10.15
C PRO A 225 -26.31 28.58 10.52
N LYS A 226 -27.08 28.86 11.58
CA LYS A 226 -27.26 30.21 12.15
C LYS A 226 -26.07 30.71 12.96
N GLU A 227 -25.28 29.83 13.57
CA GLU A 227 -24.03 30.21 14.26
C GLU A 227 -22.90 30.54 13.27
N LEU A 228 -22.87 29.90 12.10
CA LEU A 228 -21.94 30.21 11.01
C LEU A 228 -22.16 31.63 10.47
N GLU A 229 -23.42 32.01 10.31
CA GLU A 229 -23.79 33.35 9.81
C GLU A 229 -23.48 34.44 10.84
N ASN A 230 -23.59 34.13 12.14
CA ASN A 230 -23.20 35.04 13.21
C ASN A 230 -21.67 35.16 13.36
N LYS A 231 -20.90 34.06 13.24
CA LYS A 231 -19.44 34.11 13.23
C LYS A 231 -18.86 34.83 12.00
N GLN A 232 -19.50 34.69 10.83
CA GLN A 232 -19.09 35.41 9.62
C GLN A 232 -19.30 36.93 9.72
N LYS A 233 -20.20 37.41 10.59
CA LYS A 233 -20.43 38.84 10.83
C LYS A 233 -19.49 39.47 11.86
N GLU A 234 -18.82 38.68 12.69
CA GLU A 234 -17.91 39.19 13.72
C GLU A 234 -16.42 39.10 13.36
N LEU A 235 -16.03 38.36 12.31
CA LEU A 235 -14.63 38.33 11.88
C LEU A 235 -14.31 39.45 10.88
N SER A 236 -13.63 40.47 11.41
CA SER A 236 -12.86 41.45 10.64
C SER A 236 -11.76 40.76 9.80
N PRO A 237 -11.35 41.33 8.65
CA PRO A 237 -10.46 40.67 7.68
C PRO A 237 -8.99 40.46 8.13
N ASP A 238 -8.61 40.90 9.32
CA ASP A 238 -7.19 41.04 9.73
C ASP A 238 -6.65 39.90 10.64
N SER A 239 -7.15 38.66 10.50
CA SER A 239 -6.56 37.53 11.26
C SER A 239 -6.60 36.18 10.54
N PHE A 240 -6.04 36.11 9.34
CA PHE A 240 -5.58 34.81 8.81
C PHE A 240 -4.20 34.51 9.40
N ASN A 241 -4.18 33.90 10.58
CA ASN A 241 -2.97 33.55 11.31
C ASN A 241 -2.24 32.39 10.60
N GLU A 242 -0.93 32.51 10.29
CA GLU A 242 -0.15 31.43 9.64
C GLU A 242 -0.24 30.10 10.41
N VAL A 243 -0.39 30.19 11.73
CA VAL A 243 -0.58 29.05 12.64
C VAL A 243 -1.85 28.25 12.33
N ASP A 244 -2.95 28.92 11.96
CA ASP A 244 -4.21 28.25 11.62
C ASP A 244 -4.13 27.53 10.27
N LEU A 245 -3.37 28.10 9.33
CA LEU A 245 -3.12 27.46 8.04
C LEU A 245 -2.29 26.18 8.21
N ALA A 246 -1.23 26.24 9.01
CA ALA A 246 -0.38 25.09 9.33
C ALA A 246 -1.16 23.95 10.02
N ARG A 247 -2.02 24.30 11.00
CA ARG A 247 -2.87 23.31 11.68
C ARG A 247 -3.84 22.62 10.72
N ARG A 248 -4.49 23.38 9.83
CA ARG A 248 -5.40 22.83 8.81
C ARG A 248 -4.69 21.91 7.84
N ALA A 249 -3.52 22.32 7.36
CA ALA A 249 -2.70 21.49 6.48
C ALA A 249 -2.29 20.16 7.15
N GLN A 250 -1.94 20.21 8.44
CA GLN A 250 -1.62 19.01 9.21
C GLN A 250 -2.86 18.11 9.37
N GLU A 251 -4.03 18.68 9.67
CA GLU A 251 -5.27 17.91 9.75
C GLU A 251 -5.62 17.22 8.42
N GLU A 252 -5.48 17.92 7.29
CA GLU A 252 -5.68 17.34 5.96
C GLU A 252 -4.70 16.19 5.67
N ALA A 253 -3.42 16.35 6.03
CA ALA A 253 -2.42 15.30 5.87
C ALA A 253 -2.78 14.03 6.68
N ILE A 254 -3.29 14.19 7.90
CA ILE A 254 -3.75 13.06 8.73
C ILE A 254 -4.97 12.36 8.12
N VAL A 255 -5.90 13.11 7.55
CA VAL A 255 -7.06 12.55 6.83
C VAL A 255 -6.61 11.73 5.63
N LEU A 256 -5.68 12.26 4.83
CA LEU A 256 -5.13 11.55 3.67
C LEU A 256 -4.41 10.27 4.09
N LEU A 257 -3.61 10.32 5.16
CA LEU A 257 -2.91 9.16 5.68
C LEU A 257 -3.87 8.08 6.19
N ALA A 258 -4.90 8.45 6.96
CA ALA A 258 -5.91 7.50 7.44
C ALA A 258 -6.61 6.79 6.26
N ASN A 259 -6.94 7.55 5.22
CA ASN A 259 -7.56 7.00 4.01
C ASN A 259 -6.59 6.10 3.23
N GLN A 260 -5.31 6.46 3.17
CA GLN A 260 -4.28 5.66 2.52
C GLN A 260 -4.08 4.32 3.25
N ILE A 261 -4.00 4.32 4.58
CA ILE A 261 -3.83 3.10 5.39
C ILE A 261 -5.03 2.16 5.19
N LEU A 262 -6.25 2.68 5.26
CA LEU A 262 -7.46 1.89 5.11
C LEU A 262 -7.64 1.40 3.66
N GLY A 263 -7.42 2.27 2.69
CA GLY A 263 -7.52 1.94 1.27
C GLY A 263 -6.49 0.90 0.85
N SER A 264 -5.26 0.98 1.34
CA SER A 264 -4.21 0.00 1.04
C SER A 264 -4.54 -1.38 1.63
N ALA A 265 -5.08 -1.42 2.86
CA ALA A 265 -5.54 -2.65 3.48
C ALA A 265 -6.69 -3.31 2.70
N ILE A 266 -7.69 -2.52 2.28
CA ILE A 266 -8.83 -3.01 1.49
C ILE A 266 -8.37 -3.55 0.12
N LYS A 267 -7.50 -2.81 -0.58
CA LYS A 267 -6.96 -3.23 -1.89
C LYS A 267 -6.15 -4.52 -1.80
N ARG A 268 -5.41 -4.72 -0.71
CA ARG A 268 -4.65 -5.93 -0.43
C ARG A 268 -5.50 -7.06 0.16
N HIS A 269 -6.82 -6.87 0.31
CA HIS A 269 -7.71 -7.85 0.94
C HIS A 269 -7.27 -8.28 2.35
N CYS A 270 -6.75 -7.34 3.13
CA CYS A 270 -6.36 -7.58 4.51
C CYS A 270 -7.59 -7.79 5.40
N SER A 271 -7.47 -8.72 6.36
CA SER A 271 -8.51 -8.98 7.36
C SER A 271 -8.47 -7.98 8.52
N ASN A 272 -7.27 -7.61 8.98
CA ASN A 272 -7.10 -6.66 10.08
C ASN A 272 -6.02 -5.63 9.75
N ILE A 273 -6.17 -4.45 10.33
CA ILE A 273 -5.14 -3.42 10.43
C ILE A 273 -4.84 -3.26 11.92
N HIS A 274 -3.57 -3.31 12.29
CA HIS A 274 -3.10 -3.04 13.65
C HIS A 274 -2.22 -1.81 13.62
N ILE A 275 -2.60 -0.75 14.33
CA ILE A 275 -1.79 0.45 14.54
C ILE A 275 -1.37 0.44 16.00
N SER A 276 -0.16 -0.05 16.27
CA SER A 276 0.34 -0.26 17.63
C SER A 276 1.30 0.84 18.02
N MET A 277 1.03 1.50 19.15
CA MET A 277 1.90 2.54 19.70
C MET A 277 3.00 1.91 20.56
N GLY A 278 4.26 2.13 20.18
CA GLY A 278 5.43 1.67 20.93
C GLY A 278 6.11 2.79 21.71
N ALA A 279 7.14 2.44 22.48
CA ALA A 279 7.88 3.39 23.31
C ALA A 279 8.62 4.49 22.52
N ARG A 280 9.04 4.18 21.28
CA ARG A 280 9.81 5.10 20.42
C ARG A 280 9.13 5.41 19.10
N GLU A 281 8.53 4.39 18.51
CA GLU A 281 7.84 4.47 17.24
C GLU A 281 6.58 3.62 17.28
N SER A 282 5.61 3.99 16.46
CA SER A 282 4.41 3.21 16.24
C SER A 282 4.56 2.41 14.95
N ILE A 283 3.92 1.25 14.89
CA ILE A 283 4.01 0.35 13.74
C ILE A 283 2.61 0.04 13.24
N VAL A 284 2.42 0.16 11.92
CA VAL A 284 1.21 -0.27 11.23
C VAL A 284 1.47 -1.66 10.66
N HIS A 285 0.70 -2.64 11.09
CA HIS A 285 0.69 -3.99 10.53
C HIS A 285 -0.61 -4.26 9.80
N TYR A 286 -0.52 -5.01 8.71
CA TYR A 286 -1.65 -5.63 8.05
C TYR A 286 -1.67 -7.12 8.32
N ARG A 287 -2.86 -7.66 8.56
CA ARG A 287 -3.08 -9.10 8.62
C ARG A 287 -3.55 -9.60 7.26
N LEU A 288 -2.62 -10.14 6.48
CA LEU A 288 -2.86 -10.71 5.16
C LEU A 288 -2.74 -12.23 5.22
N SER A 289 -3.80 -12.94 4.85
CA SER A 289 -3.83 -14.42 4.82
C SER A 289 -3.35 -15.07 6.13
N GLY A 290 -3.74 -14.48 7.26
CA GLY A 290 -3.38 -14.95 8.61
C GLY A 290 -2.01 -14.52 9.12
N ARG A 291 -1.16 -13.91 8.29
CA ARG A 291 0.17 -13.41 8.67
C ARG A 291 0.13 -11.91 8.95
N LEU A 292 0.85 -11.44 9.96
CA LEU A 292 1.07 -10.02 10.19
C LEU A 292 2.27 -9.55 9.38
N ILE A 293 2.08 -8.50 8.58
CA ILE A 293 3.09 -7.88 7.74
C ILE A 293 3.20 -6.42 8.16
N VAL A 294 4.43 -5.94 8.38
CA VAL A 294 4.69 -4.52 8.66
C VAL A 294 4.45 -3.73 7.36
N ASP A 295 3.57 -2.74 7.41
CA ASP A 295 3.36 -1.81 6.29
C ASP A 295 4.28 -0.58 6.42
N ARG A 296 4.25 0.08 7.58
CA ARG A 296 5.06 1.27 7.85
C ARG A 296 5.28 1.50 9.33
N LYS A 297 6.28 2.32 9.63
CA LYS A 297 6.53 2.89 10.96
C LYS A 297 6.13 4.36 10.95
N LEU A 298 5.55 4.84 12.04
CA LEU A 298 5.07 6.20 12.19
C LEU A 298 5.52 6.80 13.52
N PRO A 299 5.83 8.10 13.59
CA PRO A 299 6.01 8.78 14.87
C PRO A 299 4.73 8.69 15.73
N ASN A 300 4.89 8.57 17.05
CA ASN A 300 3.74 8.48 17.97
C ASN A 300 2.81 9.72 17.89
N THR A 301 3.35 10.89 17.55
CA THR A 301 2.56 12.12 17.32
C THR A 301 1.57 11.95 16.18
N VAL A 302 1.97 11.28 15.10
CA VAL A 302 1.12 11.01 13.93
C VAL A 302 0.04 10.00 14.30
N VAL A 303 0.40 8.93 15.03
CA VAL A 303 -0.59 7.93 15.47
C VAL A 303 -1.60 8.51 16.46
N THR A 304 -1.19 9.41 17.34
CA THR A 304 -2.12 10.13 18.23
C THR A 304 -3.18 10.89 17.43
N ALA A 305 -2.78 11.54 16.33
CA ALA A 305 -3.71 12.23 15.45
C ALA A 305 -4.59 11.25 14.64
N LEU A 306 -4.05 10.10 14.21
CA LEU A 306 -4.83 9.03 13.58
C LEU A 306 -5.88 8.44 14.52
N VAL A 307 -5.56 8.23 15.80
CA VAL A 307 -6.53 7.77 16.81
C VAL A 307 -7.69 8.75 16.92
N ALA A 308 -7.40 10.04 17.09
CA ALA A 308 -8.45 11.07 17.14
C ALA A 308 -9.31 11.05 15.86
N ARG A 309 -8.66 10.86 14.71
CA ARG A 309 -9.34 10.77 13.41
C ARG A 309 -10.30 9.57 13.32
N TYR A 310 -9.82 8.38 13.64
CA TYR A 310 -10.66 7.17 13.61
C TYR A 310 -11.75 7.21 14.69
N LYS A 311 -11.48 7.76 15.87
CA LYS A 311 -12.50 8.01 16.90
C LYS A 311 -13.62 8.91 16.38
N MET A 312 -13.29 10.03 15.72
CA MET A 312 -14.30 10.90 15.11
C MET A 312 -15.14 10.15 14.06
N MET A 313 -14.49 9.36 13.20
CA MET A 313 -15.20 8.61 12.15
C MET A 313 -16.12 7.54 12.73
N ALA A 314 -15.70 6.86 13.80
CA ALA A 314 -16.49 5.83 14.49
C ALA A 314 -17.41 6.38 15.59
N ARG A 315 -17.56 7.71 15.71
CA ARG A 315 -18.35 8.40 16.76
C ARG A 315 -17.98 8.02 18.19
N LEU A 316 -16.69 7.74 18.42
CA LEU A 316 -16.13 7.44 19.74
C LEU A 316 -15.82 8.72 20.52
N ASN A 317 -15.69 8.60 21.84
CA ASN A 317 -15.39 9.73 22.70
C ASN A 317 -13.90 10.10 22.61
N LEU A 318 -13.60 11.31 22.11
CA LEU A 318 -12.24 11.83 21.96
C LEU A 318 -11.55 12.13 23.30
N ALA A 319 -12.33 12.48 24.32
CA ALA A 319 -11.80 12.81 25.65
C ALA A 319 -11.46 11.55 26.46
N GLU A 320 -12.15 10.44 26.19
CA GLU A 320 -11.88 9.15 26.83
C GLU A 320 -10.64 8.50 26.21
N ARG A 321 -9.72 8.05 27.07
CA ARG A 321 -8.41 7.47 26.69
C ARG A 321 -7.94 6.35 27.62
N LYS A 322 -8.70 6.03 28.67
CA LYS A 322 -8.35 5.03 29.69
C LYS A 322 -9.13 3.75 29.54
N GLU A 323 -10.29 3.80 28.91
CA GLU A 323 -11.13 2.65 28.63
C GLU A 323 -11.06 2.25 27.14
N PRO A 324 -11.12 0.95 26.81
CA PRO A 324 -11.30 0.50 25.45
C PRO A 324 -12.59 1.06 24.84
N GLN A 325 -12.55 1.38 23.55
CA GLN A 325 -13.69 1.92 22.81
C GLN A 325 -13.87 1.19 21.49
N ASP A 326 -15.07 0.71 21.24
CA ASP A 326 -15.44 0.01 20.02
C ASP A 326 -16.46 0.80 19.22
N GLY A 327 -16.28 0.82 17.91
CA GLY A 327 -17.19 1.44 16.97
C GLY A 327 -17.08 0.79 15.61
N HIS A 328 -17.79 1.34 14.64
CA HIS A 328 -17.75 0.83 13.28
C HIS A 328 -17.94 1.97 12.29
N ILE A 329 -17.42 1.77 11.09
CA ILE A 329 -17.60 2.67 9.95
C ILE A 329 -17.97 1.86 8.72
N LYS A 330 -18.76 2.45 7.82
CA LYS A 330 -19.00 1.89 6.49
C LYS A 330 -18.19 2.65 5.47
N VAL A 331 -17.43 1.93 4.65
CA VAL A 331 -16.56 2.51 3.62
C VAL A 331 -17.04 2.04 2.26
N LYS A 332 -17.18 2.98 1.32
CA LYS A 332 -17.48 2.66 -0.06
C LYS A 332 -16.19 2.48 -0.85
N SER A 333 -15.94 1.29 -1.37
CA SER A 333 -14.80 1.00 -2.25
C SER A 333 -15.31 0.45 -3.58
N ALA A 334 -15.01 1.16 -4.67
CA ALA A 334 -15.56 0.90 -6.00
C ALA A 334 -17.11 0.78 -6.00
N SER A 335 -17.64 -0.45 -6.00
CA SER A 335 -19.07 -0.79 -6.02
C SER A 335 -19.52 -1.64 -4.83
N LYS A 336 -18.67 -1.84 -3.82
CA LYS A 336 -18.99 -2.62 -2.61
C LYS A 336 -18.92 -1.74 -1.36
N GLU A 337 -19.88 -1.97 -0.48
CA GLU A 337 -19.86 -1.42 0.87
C GLU A 337 -19.09 -2.39 1.76
N ILE A 338 -18.10 -1.87 2.48
CA ILE A 338 -17.24 -2.63 3.37
C ILE A 338 -17.46 -2.10 4.77
N VAL A 339 -17.75 -2.98 5.71
CA VAL A 339 -17.91 -2.62 7.12
C VAL A 339 -16.54 -2.77 7.79
N CYS A 340 -16.07 -1.72 8.45
CA CYS A 340 -14.85 -1.77 9.24
C CYS A 340 -15.21 -1.57 10.71
N LEU A 341 -14.94 -2.58 11.54
CA LEU A 341 -15.07 -2.49 12.98
C LEU A 341 -13.78 -1.91 13.55
N ILE A 342 -13.88 -0.89 14.39
CA ILE A 342 -12.74 -0.16 14.94
C ILE A 342 -12.74 -0.33 16.46
N SER A 343 -11.64 -0.84 16.99
CA SER A 343 -11.38 -0.94 18.42
C SER A 343 -10.18 -0.06 18.76
N VAL A 344 -10.35 0.87 19.69
CA VAL A 344 -9.26 1.67 20.26
C VAL A 344 -8.96 1.15 21.65
N ILE A 345 -7.70 0.84 21.91
CA ILE A 345 -7.25 0.19 23.14
C ILE A 345 -6.20 1.08 23.80
N PRO A 346 -6.36 1.43 25.09
CA PRO A 346 -5.34 2.13 25.85
C PRO A 346 -4.09 1.25 26.05
N THR A 347 -2.93 1.89 25.98
CA THR A 347 -1.61 1.26 26.15
C THR A 347 -0.71 2.15 27.00
N ASP A 348 0.42 1.62 27.47
CA ASP A 348 1.39 2.38 28.27
C ASP A 348 1.99 3.60 27.54
N HIS A 349 1.89 3.62 26.21
CA HIS A 349 2.49 4.67 25.38
C HIS A 349 1.46 5.62 24.75
N GLY A 350 0.16 5.38 24.97
CA GLY A 350 -0.94 6.11 24.37
C GLY A 350 -2.06 5.16 23.95
N GLU A 351 -2.60 5.32 22.75
CA GLU A 351 -3.72 4.48 22.28
C GLU A 351 -3.32 3.74 21.00
N SER A 352 -3.65 2.45 20.95
CA SER A 352 -3.49 1.63 19.76
C SER A 352 -4.85 1.37 19.12
N ILE A 353 -4.86 1.13 17.81
CA ILE A 353 -6.09 0.89 17.04
C ILE A 353 -6.01 -0.48 16.39
N VAL A 354 -7.11 -1.23 16.45
CA VAL A 354 -7.34 -2.40 15.63
C VAL A 354 -8.55 -2.14 14.75
N ILE A 355 -8.41 -2.36 13.45
CA ILE A 355 -9.51 -2.24 12.50
C ILE A 355 -9.73 -3.62 11.88
N TRP A 356 -10.92 -4.17 12.01
CA TRP A 356 -11.33 -5.40 11.36
C TRP A 356 -12.20 -5.08 10.13
N ILE A 357 -11.73 -5.51 8.97
CA ILE A 357 -12.42 -5.34 7.69
C ILE A 357 -13.28 -6.58 7.45
N VAL A 358 -14.58 -6.38 7.23
CA VAL A 358 -15.61 -7.42 7.07
C VAL A 358 -16.23 -7.40 5.69
#